data_AF-V9HSF5-F1
#
_entry.id   AF-V9HSF5-F1
#
_cell.length_a   1.000
_cell.length_b   1.000
_cell.length_c   1.000
_cell.angle_alpha   90.00
_cell.angle_beta   90.00
_cell.angle_gamma   90.00
#
_symmetry.space_group_name_H-M   'P 1'
#
loop_
_entity.id
_entity.type
_entity.pdbx_description
1 polymer ?
#
loop_
_entity_poly.entity_id
_entity_poly.type
_entity_poly.pdbx_seq_one_letter_code
_entity_poly.pdbx_strand_id
1 'polypeptide(L)'
;MEGRIQKAREGKWNGGFAPYGYQLIDGKLLINEEEAIAIRTIFDQYVNTSIVANGLSKYLENHGIRKIPRQNGKNPLFDAGLIRKILKNPVYNGKIAFGRRTLEKVHGTRNEYRQVEQDDYIVAEGIHEAIIPDELWQAAQVKLKAQAKKYEHVNKGKNMRTHLLSGIVKCPICGAGMFGNKYIKYKKDGTKHKDFYYYGCKHRLMNRGHKCTYNKQIREESLDDAVAEVIIKLVSNPKFASMMQEKINMKVDTSAIENEIDNYQKKLRKSHSTKFKLIEEIDNLDVEDKHYKRRKNDLDDRLYRMYYKIEELEGQLIEAKAKKETIEAEKLTGDNIYKVLIYFYKLYKVMNDVERRQLIEALISEIQIYEEKQPNGQWLKSITFKLPIIDEDLNTSLDNDEQVETVALLSKGEVDSKKIRVEFSLEDMDMSEFQDGATYPQIKEYVLEHTGLKVFNLYISQIKRKCGIEVGKNYNLPKSEDSRQPQCPPEKEKAIREAFKYFGMI
;
A
#
# COMPACT_ATOMS: atom_id res chain seq x y z
N MET A 1 20.99 8.61 22.00
CA MET A 1 21.13 7.21 21.53
C MET A 1 22.50 6.61 21.85
N GLU A 2 23.57 7.42 21.88
CA GLU A 2 24.95 7.00 22.12
C GLU A 2 25.16 6.15 23.37
N GLY A 3 24.52 6.47 24.51
CA GLY A 3 24.66 5.67 25.72
C GLY A 3 24.16 4.22 25.60
N ARG A 4 23.12 3.95 24.79
CA ARG A 4 22.63 2.58 24.53
C ARG A 4 23.52 1.83 23.55
N ILE A 5 24.08 2.55 22.58
CA ILE A 5 25.07 2.01 21.63
C ILE A 5 26.32 1.58 22.40
N GLN A 6 26.84 2.44 23.28
CA GLN A 6 28.00 2.14 24.12
C GLN A 6 27.71 0.96 25.05
N LYS A 7 26.54 0.93 25.70
CA LYS A 7 26.10 -0.20 26.52
C LYS A 7 26.04 -1.52 25.73
N ALA A 8 25.63 -1.49 24.46
CA ALA A 8 25.64 -2.68 23.60
C ALA A 8 27.07 -3.13 23.29
N ARG A 9 27.98 -2.19 22.98
CA ARG A 9 29.40 -2.48 22.71
C ARG A 9 30.13 -3.07 23.91
N GLU A 10 29.72 -2.68 25.12
CA GLU A 10 30.19 -3.28 26.39
C GLU A 10 29.55 -4.65 26.70
N GLY A 11 28.77 -5.21 25.77
CA GLY A 11 28.13 -6.52 25.94
C GLY A 11 26.97 -6.55 26.94
N LYS A 12 26.47 -5.39 27.37
CA LYS A 12 25.39 -5.27 28.37
C LYS A 12 24.02 -5.26 27.71
N TRP A 13 23.01 -5.81 28.42
CA TRP A 13 21.64 -5.88 27.92
C TRP A 13 20.96 -4.49 27.89
N ASN A 14 20.36 -4.17 26.73
CA ASN A 14 19.69 -2.90 26.47
C ASN A 14 18.15 -2.97 26.56
N GLY A 15 17.57 -4.17 26.66
CA GLY A 15 16.12 -4.35 26.70
C GLY A 15 15.53 -4.16 28.09
N GLY A 16 14.25 -3.79 28.16
CA GLY A 16 13.51 -3.68 29.43
C GLY A 16 13.22 -5.05 30.07
N PHE A 17 12.88 -6.05 29.27
CA PHE A 17 12.63 -7.43 29.73
C PHE A 17 13.75 -8.37 29.27
N ALA A 18 14.08 -9.38 30.09
CA ALA A 18 14.98 -10.44 29.68
C ALA A 18 14.35 -11.32 28.58
N PRO A 19 15.14 -11.78 27.58
CA PRO A 19 14.71 -12.82 26.66
C PRO A 19 14.30 -14.10 27.40
N TYR A 20 13.35 -14.85 26.84
CA TYR A 20 12.93 -16.14 27.39
C TYR A 20 14.11 -17.12 27.41
N GLY A 21 14.36 -17.81 28.52
CA GLY A 21 15.59 -18.56 28.80
C GLY A 21 16.56 -17.83 29.72
N TYR A 22 16.40 -16.51 29.89
CA TYR A 22 17.22 -15.67 30.76
C TYR A 22 16.37 -14.90 31.76
N GLN A 23 16.96 -14.57 32.90
CA GLN A 23 16.44 -13.62 33.88
C GLN A 23 17.37 -12.41 33.99
N LEU A 24 16.80 -11.24 34.31
CA LEU A 24 17.57 -10.00 34.48
C LEU A 24 17.79 -9.76 35.98
N ILE A 25 19.03 -9.87 36.43
CA ILE A 25 19.43 -9.60 37.82
C ILE A 25 20.56 -8.57 37.77
N ASP A 26 20.39 -7.45 38.46
CA ASP A 26 21.34 -6.31 38.47
C ASP A 26 21.77 -5.82 37.07
N GLY A 27 20.84 -5.86 36.12
CA GLY A 27 21.08 -5.45 34.74
C GLY A 27 21.92 -6.43 33.91
N LYS A 28 22.21 -7.63 34.44
CA LYS A 28 22.90 -8.73 33.75
C LYS A 28 21.93 -9.87 33.43
N LEU A 29 22.13 -10.50 32.28
CA LEU A 29 21.36 -11.69 31.90
C LEU A 29 22.02 -12.92 32.55
N LEU A 30 21.24 -13.64 33.35
CA LEU A 30 21.62 -14.93 33.92
C LEU A 30 20.68 -16.00 33.37
N ILE A 31 21.21 -17.21 33.13
CA ILE A 31 20.40 -18.31 32.60
C ILE A 31 19.31 -18.66 33.62
N ASN A 32 18.08 -18.83 33.12
CA ASN A 32 17.01 -19.46 33.87
C ASN A 32 16.87 -20.88 33.33
N GLU A 33 17.35 -21.87 34.09
CA GLU A 33 17.41 -23.26 33.62
C GLU A 33 16.04 -23.86 33.29
N GLU A 34 14.98 -23.49 34.02
CA GLU A 34 13.62 -23.99 33.73
C GLU A 34 13.15 -23.55 32.34
N GLU A 35 13.47 -22.31 31.94
CA GLU A 35 13.12 -21.79 30.62
C GLU A 35 14.12 -22.20 29.53
N ALA A 36 15.39 -22.35 29.90
CA ALA A 36 16.47 -22.68 28.97
C ALA A 36 16.29 -24.06 28.35
N ILE A 37 15.64 -25.02 29.04
CA ILE A 37 15.26 -26.33 28.50
C ILE A 37 14.51 -26.20 27.18
N ALA A 38 13.54 -25.28 27.11
CA ALA A 38 12.76 -25.06 25.89
C ALA A 38 13.63 -24.48 24.76
N ILE A 39 14.55 -23.58 25.09
CA ILE A 39 15.49 -22.99 24.12
C ILE A 39 16.43 -24.06 23.56
N ARG A 40 17.08 -24.85 24.43
CA ARG A 40 17.96 -25.95 24.03
C ARG A 40 17.22 -26.95 23.13
N THR A 41 16.01 -27.34 23.51
CA THR A 41 15.16 -28.24 22.73
C THR A 41 14.80 -27.66 21.36
N ILE A 42 14.45 -26.36 21.30
CA ILE A 42 14.14 -25.69 20.04
C ILE A 42 15.32 -25.75 19.07
N PHE A 43 16.54 -25.41 19.54
CA PHE A 43 17.73 -25.41 18.69
C PHE A 43 18.13 -26.82 18.26
N ASP A 44 18.18 -27.76 19.19
CA ASP A 44 18.50 -29.17 18.92
C ASP A 44 17.55 -29.76 17.88
N GLN A 45 16.24 -29.71 18.14
CA GLN A 45 15.25 -30.27 17.24
C GLN A 45 15.22 -29.54 15.91
N TYR A 46 15.41 -28.22 15.89
CA TYR A 46 15.47 -27.48 14.63
C TYR A 46 16.67 -27.88 13.78
N VAL A 47 17.84 -28.15 14.37
CA VAL A 47 19.06 -28.49 13.61
C VAL A 47 19.06 -29.97 13.22
N ASN A 48 18.83 -30.85 14.18
CA ASN A 48 19.06 -32.29 14.06
C ASN A 48 17.89 -33.08 13.45
N THR A 49 16.73 -32.45 13.23
CA THR A 49 15.57 -33.10 12.60
C THR A 49 15.11 -32.38 11.33
N SER A 50 14.14 -32.94 10.59
CA SER A 50 13.50 -32.27 9.45
C SER A 50 12.39 -31.29 9.86
N ILE A 51 12.15 -31.09 11.16
CA ILE A 51 11.04 -30.30 11.68
C ILE A 51 11.30 -28.80 11.46
N VAL A 52 10.32 -28.11 10.85
CA VAL A 52 10.30 -26.65 10.67
C VAL A 52 9.59 -25.95 11.84
N ALA A 53 9.71 -24.63 11.97
CA ALA A 53 9.13 -23.87 13.09
C ALA A 53 7.63 -24.16 13.36
N ASN A 54 6.83 -24.41 12.32
CA ASN A 54 5.42 -24.82 12.49
C ASN A 54 5.26 -26.22 13.12
N GLY A 55 6.15 -27.15 12.76
CA GLY A 55 6.19 -28.48 13.35
C GLY A 55 6.75 -28.45 14.78
N LEU A 56 7.74 -27.60 15.06
CA LEU A 56 8.31 -27.45 16.41
C LEU A 56 7.26 -26.95 17.41
N SER A 57 6.39 -26.02 16.99
CA SER A 57 5.27 -25.57 17.82
C SER A 57 4.39 -26.75 18.31
N LYS A 58 4.09 -27.70 17.41
CA LYS A 58 3.33 -28.91 17.76
C LYS A 58 4.15 -29.90 18.58
N TYR A 59 5.43 -30.06 18.23
CA TYR A 59 6.35 -30.95 18.93
C TYR A 59 6.46 -30.55 20.40
N LEU A 60 6.74 -29.28 20.70
CA LEU A 60 6.89 -28.78 22.06
C LEU A 60 5.63 -29.03 22.89
N GLU A 61 4.45 -28.75 22.35
CA GLU A 61 3.19 -28.97 23.05
C GLU A 61 2.93 -30.47 23.30
N ASN A 62 3.16 -31.33 22.32
CA ASN A 62 2.98 -32.77 22.46
C ASN A 62 3.94 -33.40 23.48
N HIS A 63 5.09 -32.76 23.73
CA HIS A 63 6.08 -33.20 24.73
C HIS A 63 5.96 -32.42 26.05
N GLY A 64 4.88 -31.65 26.25
CA GLY A 64 4.61 -30.93 27.50
C GLY A 64 5.51 -29.72 27.75
N ILE A 65 6.29 -29.28 26.78
CA ILE A 65 7.20 -28.14 26.89
C ILE A 65 6.42 -26.85 26.60
N ARG A 66 5.95 -26.21 27.68
CA ARG A 66 5.18 -24.96 27.64
C ARG A 66 5.99 -23.79 28.18
N LYS A 67 5.57 -22.58 27.83
CA LYS A 67 6.15 -21.35 28.37
C LYS A 67 5.70 -21.14 29.80
N ILE A 68 6.66 -20.84 30.65
CA ILE A 68 6.44 -20.30 31.99
C ILE A 68 5.89 -18.87 31.84
N PRO A 69 4.72 -18.55 32.41
CA PRO A 69 4.11 -17.23 32.30
C PRO A 69 5.01 -16.11 32.86
N ARG A 70 5.12 -15.00 32.12
CA ARG A 70 5.80 -13.78 32.56
C ARG A 70 4.84 -12.59 32.54
N GLN A 71 5.24 -11.47 33.15
CA GLN A 71 4.46 -10.22 33.16
C GLN A 71 4.10 -9.71 31.75
N ASN A 72 4.90 -10.03 30.72
CA ASN A 72 4.73 -9.58 29.33
C ASN A 72 4.14 -10.65 28.38
N GLY A 73 3.57 -11.74 28.88
CA GLY A 73 2.95 -12.76 28.03
C GLY A 73 2.26 -13.88 28.81
N LYS A 74 0.95 -14.02 28.61
CA LYS A 74 0.12 -15.06 29.26
C LYS A 74 -0.12 -16.31 28.40
N ASN A 75 0.23 -16.27 27.11
CA ASN A 75 0.03 -17.43 26.24
C ASN A 75 1.03 -18.53 26.63
N PRO A 76 0.59 -19.74 27.03
CA PRO A 76 1.49 -20.81 27.47
C PRO A 76 2.20 -21.53 26.30
N LEU A 77 1.84 -21.26 25.04
CA LEU A 77 2.33 -22.01 23.88
C LEU A 77 3.45 -21.27 23.11
N PHE A 78 4.37 -22.06 22.53
CA PHE A 78 5.34 -21.57 21.55
C PHE A 78 4.73 -21.56 20.15
N ASP A 79 4.29 -20.40 19.67
CA ASP A 79 3.86 -20.28 18.28
C ASP A 79 5.06 -20.26 17.32
N ALA A 80 4.82 -20.62 16.06
CA ALA A 80 5.89 -20.69 15.06
C ALA A 80 6.57 -19.34 14.80
N GLY A 81 5.87 -18.22 14.95
CA GLY A 81 6.44 -16.88 14.82
C GLY A 81 7.45 -16.59 15.92
N LEU A 82 7.09 -16.90 17.17
CA LEU A 82 8.00 -16.81 18.31
C LEU A 82 9.23 -17.71 18.15
N ILE A 83 9.04 -18.97 17.72
CA ILE A 83 10.15 -19.91 17.49
C ILE A 83 11.14 -19.34 16.45
N ARG A 84 10.65 -18.77 15.35
CA ARG A 84 11.52 -18.11 14.35
C ARG A 84 12.28 -16.92 14.94
N LYS A 85 11.68 -16.15 15.83
CA LYS A 85 12.36 -15.04 16.52
C LYS A 85 13.45 -15.55 17.47
N ILE A 86 13.18 -16.64 18.19
CA ILE A 86 14.15 -17.32 19.06
C ILE A 86 15.36 -17.78 18.24
N LEU A 87 15.11 -18.53 17.16
CA LEU A 87 16.16 -19.06 16.27
C LEU A 87 17.01 -17.95 15.61
N LYS A 88 16.50 -16.73 15.49
CA LYS A 88 17.21 -15.57 14.90
C LYS A 88 17.81 -14.62 15.94
N ASN A 89 17.65 -14.85 17.24
CA ASN A 89 18.17 -13.95 18.28
C ASN A 89 19.56 -14.34 18.79
N PRO A 90 20.63 -13.60 18.45
CA PRO A 90 22.01 -13.95 18.81
C PRO A 90 22.30 -13.88 20.33
N VAL A 91 21.34 -13.43 21.14
CA VAL A 91 21.47 -13.54 22.60
C VAL A 91 21.72 -14.97 23.06
N TYR A 92 21.17 -15.96 22.37
CA TYR A 92 21.28 -17.36 22.78
C TYR A 92 22.67 -17.96 22.52
N ASN A 93 23.48 -17.36 21.64
CA ASN A 93 24.89 -17.74 21.43
C ASN A 93 25.88 -16.76 22.08
N GLY A 94 25.44 -16.03 23.12
CA GLY A 94 26.31 -15.17 23.91
C GLY A 94 26.52 -13.76 23.34
N LYS A 95 25.81 -13.36 22.27
CA LYS A 95 26.01 -12.06 21.61
C LYS A 95 24.88 -11.09 21.89
N ILE A 96 25.18 -9.79 21.97
CA ILE A 96 24.18 -8.73 22.11
C ILE A 96 23.98 -8.04 20.77
N ALA A 97 22.73 -8.01 20.31
CA ALA A 97 22.35 -7.25 19.12
C ALA A 97 21.56 -5.99 19.50
N PHE A 98 21.97 -4.82 18.98
CA PHE A 98 21.32 -3.54 19.19
C PHE A 98 21.08 -2.82 17.86
N GLY A 99 19.89 -2.25 17.69
CA GLY A 99 19.51 -1.57 16.44
C GLY A 99 18.80 -2.44 15.41
N ARG A 100 18.51 -3.72 15.72
CA ARG A 100 17.79 -4.65 14.81
C ARG A 100 16.45 -4.11 14.30
N ARG A 101 15.86 -3.18 15.04
CA ARG A 101 14.59 -2.53 14.74
C ARG A 101 14.71 -1.06 15.04
N THR A 102 14.21 -0.23 14.12
CA THR A 102 14.02 1.20 14.34
C THR A 102 12.54 1.56 14.18
N LEU A 103 12.16 2.68 14.76
CA LEU A 103 10.87 3.28 14.52
C LEU A 103 11.02 4.24 13.35
N GLU A 104 10.51 3.85 12.19
CA GLU A 104 10.38 4.76 11.06
C GLU A 104 9.05 5.49 11.17
N LYS A 105 9.08 6.81 11.04
CA LYS A 105 7.87 7.61 10.95
C LYS A 105 7.07 7.12 9.74
N VAL A 106 5.80 6.79 9.95
CA VAL A 106 4.91 6.45 8.84
C VAL A 106 4.69 7.72 8.05
N HIS A 107 5.09 7.69 6.78
CA HIS A 107 4.98 8.85 5.92
C HIS A 107 3.50 9.22 5.74
N GLY A 108 3.14 10.48 6.00
CA GLY A 108 1.75 10.99 5.91
C GLY A 108 0.98 11.07 7.23
N THR A 109 1.50 10.58 8.36
CA THR A 109 0.83 10.68 9.68
C THR A 109 1.55 11.64 10.62
N ARG A 110 0.80 12.23 11.56
CA ARG A 110 1.33 13.24 12.49
C ARG A 110 2.24 12.61 13.54
N ASN A 111 1.92 11.40 14.01
CA ASN A 111 2.62 10.71 15.12
C ASN A 111 2.64 9.18 15.01
N GLU A 112 2.32 8.57 13.87
CA GLU A 112 2.47 7.11 13.76
C GLU A 112 3.90 6.73 13.36
N TYR A 113 4.45 5.74 14.06
CA TYR A 113 5.73 5.13 13.75
C TYR A 113 5.52 3.65 13.51
N ARG A 114 6.08 3.14 12.42
CA ARG A 114 6.13 1.70 12.15
C ARG A 114 7.50 1.17 12.58
N GLN A 115 7.49 -0.01 13.19
CA GLN A 115 8.72 -0.69 13.54
C GLN A 115 9.26 -1.42 12.30
N VAL A 116 10.45 -1.04 11.84
CA VAL A 116 11.08 -1.63 10.65
C VAL A 116 12.35 -2.37 11.08
N GLU A 117 12.58 -3.54 10.48
CA GLU A 117 13.81 -4.31 10.71
C GLU A 117 14.96 -3.66 9.92
N GLN A 118 16.13 -3.55 10.55
CA GLN A 118 17.33 -2.98 9.94
C GLN A 118 18.29 -4.11 9.61
N ASP A 119 18.92 -4.04 8.44
CA ASP A 119 19.93 -5.01 8.02
C ASP A 119 21.30 -4.71 8.64
N ASP A 120 21.63 -3.43 8.82
CA ASP A 120 22.82 -2.99 9.52
C ASP A 120 22.51 -2.69 10.99
N TYR A 121 23.07 -3.50 11.88
CA TYR A 121 22.91 -3.35 13.32
C TYR A 121 24.13 -3.89 14.06
N ILE A 122 24.34 -3.36 15.26
CA ILE A 122 25.48 -3.72 16.07
C ILE A 122 25.25 -5.11 16.64
N VAL A 123 26.24 -5.98 16.45
CA VAL A 123 26.38 -7.26 17.16
C VAL A 123 27.70 -7.23 17.90
N ALA A 124 27.66 -7.32 19.22
CA ALA A 124 28.83 -7.35 20.09
C ALA A 124 28.83 -8.62 20.94
N GLU A 125 29.99 -9.01 21.44
CA GLU A 125 30.09 -10.08 22.43
C GLU A 125 29.37 -9.66 23.72
N GLY A 126 28.49 -10.52 24.21
CA GLY A 126 27.75 -10.32 25.44
C GLY A 126 28.58 -10.76 26.65
N ILE A 127 28.30 -10.15 27.80
CA ILE A 127 28.89 -10.57 29.08
C ILE A 127 28.16 -11.75 29.73
N HIS A 128 27.06 -12.20 29.14
CA HIS A 128 26.21 -13.26 29.65
C HIS A 128 26.61 -14.61 29.08
N GLU A 129 26.32 -15.67 29.83
CA GLU A 129 26.58 -17.04 29.39
C GLU A 129 25.63 -17.45 28.24
N ALA A 130 26.17 -18.11 27.22
CA ALA A 130 25.40 -18.61 26.10
C ALA A 130 24.60 -19.87 26.48
N ILE A 131 23.30 -19.90 26.17
CA ILE A 131 22.48 -21.13 26.31
C ILE A 131 22.84 -22.15 25.21
N ILE A 132 23.21 -21.65 24.03
CA ILE A 132 23.46 -22.45 22.83
C ILE A 132 24.92 -22.30 22.40
N PRO A 133 25.66 -23.41 22.21
CA PRO A 133 27.02 -23.38 21.65
C PRO A 133 27.05 -22.74 20.25
N ASP A 134 28.14 -22.07 19.91
CA ASP A 134 28.24 -21.37 18.61
C ASP A 134 28.05 -22.33 17.43
N GLU A 135 28.59 -23.55 17.49
CA GLU A 135 28.42 -24.56 16.43
C GLU A 135 26.94 -24.88 16.12
N LEU A 136 26.15 -25.11 17.18
CA LEU A 136 24.71 -25.40 17.05
C LEU A 136 23.95 -24.16 16.55
N TRP A 137 24.36 -22.98 16.98
CA TRP A 137 23.82 -21.71 16.51
C TRP A 137 24.07 -21.49 15.01
N GLN A 138 25.32 -21.67 14.56
CA GLN A 138 25.71 -21.53 13.17
C GLN A 138 24.95 -22.53 12.29
N ALA A 139 24.83 -23.78 12.72
CA ALA A 139 24.04 -24.79 12.01
C ALA A 139 22.57 -24.36 11.84
N ALA A 140 21.96 -23.78 12.88
CA ALA A 140 20.60 -23.23 12.80
C ALA A 140 20.52 -22.06 11.79
N GLN A 141 21.50 -21.15 11.77
CA GLN A 141 21.54 -20.03 10.82
C GLN A 141 21.69 -20.50 9.36
N VAL A 142 22.55 -21.48 9.10
CA VAL A 142 22.71 -22.08 7.77
C VAL A 142 21.39 -22.67 7.29
N LYS A 143 20.70 -23.42 8.15
CA LYS A 143 19.40 -24.01 7.84
C LYS A 143 18.31 -22.95 7.60
N LEU A 144 18.28 -21.89 8.40
CA LEU A 144 17.39 -20.74 8.20
C LEU A 144 17.62 -20.06 6.86
N LYS A 145 18.89 -19.79 6.49
CA LYS A 145 19.25 -19.18 5.19
C LYS A 145 18.88 -20.08 4.01
N ALA A 146 19.13 -21.39 4.11
CA ALA A 146 18.76 -22.36 3.08
C ALA A 146 17.23 -22.45 2.88
N GLN A 147 16.46 -22.38 3.98
CA GLN A 147 15.00 -22.32 3.91
C GLN A 147 14.51 -20.98 3.36
N ALA A 148 15.12 -19.86 3.73
CA ALA A 148 14.78 -18.54 3.21
C ALA A 148 14.91 -18.50 1.68
N LYS A 149 15.97 -19.07 1.10
CA LYS A 149 16.13 -19.19 -0.38
C LYS A 149 15.10 -20.11 -1.04
N LYS A 150 14.62 -21.16 -0.36
CA LYS A 150 13.54 -22.03 -0.88
C LYS A 150 12.16 -21.37 -0.87
N TYR A 151 11.98 -20.33 -0.05
CA TYR A 151 10.72 -19.60 0.15
C TYR A 151 10.79 -18.13 -0.27
N GLU A 152 11.95 -17.66 -0.76
CA GLU A 152 12.11 -16.39 -1.48
C GLU A 152 11.14 -16.44 -2.63
N HIS A 153 10.01 -15.72 -2.47
CA HIS A 153 8.80 -15.79 -3.26
C HIS A 153 8.99 -16.50 -4.60
N VAL A 154 9.03 -17.83 -4.55
CA VAL A 154 9.00 -18.64 -5.76
C VAL A 154 7.62 -18.33 -6.26
N ASN A 155 7.58 -17.51 -7.30
CA ASN A 155 6.41 -17.11 -8.06
C ASN A 155 5.31 -18.11 -7.81
N LYS A 156 4.20 -17.67 -7.16
CA LYS A 156 2.99 -18.47 -6.94
C LYS A 156 2.86 -19.37 -8.16
N GLY A 157 3.06 -20.68 -7.99
CA GLY A 157 3.37 -21.54 -9.15
C GLY A 157 2.36 -21.31 -10.27
N LYS A 158 2.77 -21.44 -11.53
CA LYS A 158 1.98 -21.19 -12.76
C LYS A 158 0.53 -21.73 -12.77
N ASN A 159 0.17 -22.61 -11.82
CA ASN A 159 -1.14 -23.23 -11.64
C ASN A 159 -1.97 -22.68 -10.45
N MET A 160 -1.50 -21.65 -9.73
CA MET A 160 -2.23 -21.05 -8.61
C MET A 160 -3.21 -20.00 -9.16
N ARG A 161 -4.51 -20.35 -9.21
CA ARG A 161 -5.58 -19.43 -9.60
C ARG A 161 -5.60 -18.21 -8.66
N THR A 162 -5.77 -17.03 -9.23
CA THR A 162 -5.99 -15.80 -8.46
C THR A 162 -7.45 -15.74 -8.02
N HIS A 163 -7.69 -15.74 -6.72
CA HIS A 163 -9.03 -15.66 -6.14
C HIS A 163 -9.41 -14.19 -5.90
N LEU A 164 -10.34 -13.66 -6.69
CA LEU A 164 -10.66 -12.23 -6.76
C LEU A 164 -11.06 -11.62 -5.42
N LEU A 165 -11.79 -12.34 -4.58
CA LEU A 165 -12.38 -11.82 -3.33
C LEU A 165 -11.73 -12.41 -2.06
N SER A 166 -10.64 -13.17 -2.20
CA SER A 166 -9.97 -13.80 -1.06
C SER A 166 -9.45 -12.74 -0.08
N GLY A 167 -9.79 -12.89 1.21
CA GLY A 167 -9.45 -11.95 2.28
C GLY A 167 -10.34 -10.70 2.36
N ILE A 168 -11.08 -10.37 1.29
CA ILE A 168 -12.02 -9.24 1.22
C ILE A 168 -13.38 -9.67 1.77
N VAL A 169 -13.87 -10.84 1.36
CA VAL A 169 -15.12 -11.42 1.89
C VAL A 169 -14.90 -11.81 3.34
N LYS A 170 -15.79 -11.34 4.23
CA LYS A 170 -15.75 -11.62 5.67
C LYS A 170 -16.67 -12.78 6.01
N CYS A 171 -16.21 -13.63 6.93
CA CYS A 171 -17.05 -14.68 7.47
C CYS A 171 -18.18 -14.05 8.31
N PRO A 172 -19.45 -14.43 8.09
CA PRO A 172 -20.59 -13.82 8.78
C PRO A 172 -20.64 -14.14 10.27
N ILE A 173 -19.91 -15.17 10.72
CA ILE A 173 -19.88 -15.60 12.12
C ILE A 173 -18.69 -15.02 12.88
N CYS A 174 -17.47 -15.11 12.33
CA CYS A 174 -16.24 -14.72 13.05
C CYS A 174 -15.56 -13.45 12.51
N GLY A 175 -16.12 -12.80 11.48
CA GLY A 175 -15.56 -11.60 10.85
C GLY A 175 -14.23 -11.80 10.11
N ALA A 176 -13.62 -12.98 10.18
CA ALA A 176 -12.34 -13.24 9.54
C ALA A 176 -12.48 -13.30 8.02
N GLY A 177 -11.47 -12.77 7.30
CA GLY A 177 -11.40 -12.89 5.85
C GLY A 177 -11.44 -14.35 5.38
N MET A 178 -12.39 -14.66 4.50
CA MET A 178 -12.56 -15.95 3.84
C MET A 178 -11.46 -16.15 2.78
N PHE A 179 -11.13 -17.39 2.47
CA PHE A 179 -10.06 -17.73 1.55
C PHE A 179 -10.57 -18.61 0.40
N GLY A 180 -9.98 -18.40 -0.77
CA GLY A 180 -10.21 -19.24 -1.94
C GLY A 180 -9.69 -20.67 -1.75
N ASN A 181 -10.49 -21.63 -2.18
CA ASN A 181 -10.23 -23.06 -2.11
C ASN A 181 -10.53 -23.71 -3.45
N LYS A 182 -9.86 -24.82 -3.73
CA LYS A 182 -10.04 -25.62 -4.93
C LYS A 182 -10.55 -27.01 -4.57
N TYR A 183 -11.60 -27.45 -5.24
CA TYR A 183 -12.10 -28.82 -5.21
C TYR A 183 -11.95 -29.43 -6.61
N ILE A 184 -11.29 -30.58 -6.68
CA ILE A 184 -11.07 -31.29 -7.95
C ILE A 184 -12.06 -32.45 -8.01
N LYS A 185 -12.93 -32.42 -9.02
CA LYS A 185 -13.81 -33.55 -9.31
C LYS A 185 -13.10 -34.51 -10.26
N TYR A 186 -13.07 -35.78 -9.89
CA TYR A 186 -12.59 -36.88 -10.72
C TYR A 186 -13.76 -37.66 -11.31
N LYS A 187 -13.57 -38.21 -12.51
CA LYS A 187 -14.49 -39.18 -13.11
C LYS A 187 -14.32 -40.54 -12.43
N LYS A 188 -15.25 -41.47 -12.69
CA LYS A 188 -15.18 -42.86 -12.15
C LYS A 188 -13.92 -43.61 -12.59
N ASP A 189 -13.33 -43.23 -13.72
CA ASP A 189 -12.09 -43.80 -14.28
C ASP A 189 -10.80 -43.22 -13.66
N GLY A 190 -10.92 -42.34 -12.65
CA GLY A 190 -9.77 -41.68 -12.01
C GLY A 190 -9.21 -40.47 -12.77
N THR A 191 -9.70 -40.17 -13.97
CA THR A 191 -9.28 -38.99 -14.72
C THR A 191 -9.90 -37.71 -14.16
N LYS A 192 -9.15 -36.61 -14.24
CA LYS A 192 -9.60 -35.30 -13.77
C LYS A 192 -10.77 -34.80 -14.64
N HIS A 193 -11.91 -34.46 -14.01
CA HIS A 193 -13.07 -33.93 -14.71
C HIS A 193 -13.04 -32.40 -14.78
N LYS A 194 -13.19 -31.73 -13.63
CA LYS A 194 -13.29 -30.27 -13.55
C LYS A 194 -12.83 -29.76 -12.19
N ASP A 195 -12.21 -28.59 -12.21
CA ASP A 195 -11.87 -27.84 -11.01
C ASP A 195 -13.04 -26.93 -10.64
N PHE A 196 -13.40 -26.94 -9.36
CA PHE A 196 -14.37 -26.03 -8.76
C PHE A 196 -13.67 -25.17 -7.72
N TYR A 197 -14.09 -23.92 -7.62
CA TYR A 197 -13.47 -22.95 -6.73
C TYR A 197 -14.49 -22.34 -5.79
N TYR A 198 -14.08 -22.15 -4.53
CA TYR A 198 -14.97 -21.77 -3.44
C TYR A 198 -14.31 -20.82 -2.47
N TYR A 199 -15.09 -19.93 -1.87
CA TYR A 199 -14.70 -19.19 -0.68
C TYR A 199 -15.16 -19.94 0.58
N GLY A 200 -14.27 -20.08 1.55
CA GLY A 200 -14.55 -20.71 2.85
C GLY A 200 -13.91 -19.98 4.01
N CYS A 201 -14.43 -20.19 5.23
CA CYS A 201 -13.82 -19.64 6.44
C CYS A 201 -12.56 -20.41 6.83
N LYS A 202 -11.43 -19.71 6.99
CA LYS A 202 -10.13 -20.31 7.39
C LYS A 202 -10.11 -20.88 8.81
N HIS A 203 -11.06 -20.44 9.65
CA HIS A 203 -11.22 -20.91 11.03
C HIS A 203 -12.19 -22.09 11.14
N ARG A 204 -12.72 -22.65 10.03
CA ARG A 204 -13.47 -23.92 10.05
C ARG A 204 -12.63 -25.05 10.67
N LEU A 205 -11.32 -25.00 10.43
CA LEU A 205 -10.32 -25.81 11.12
C LEU A 205 -9.59 -24.95 12.14
N MET A 206 -9.13 -25.57 13.23
CA MET A 206 -8.35 -24.88 14.26
C MET A 206 -7.07 -24.30 13.64
N ASN A 207 -7.01 -22.98 13.53
CA ASN A 207 -5.92 -22.28 12.85
C ASN A 207 -5.48 -21.10 13.70
N ARG A 208 -4.18 -21.06 14.06
CA ARG A 208 -3.58 -20.02 14.91
C ARG A 208 -4.37 -19.72 16.20
N GLY A 209 -4.99 -20.74 16.80
CA GLY A 209 -5.76 -20.59 18.04
C GLY A 209 -7.22 -20.13 17.86
N HIS A 210 -7.69 -19.96 16.63
CA HIS A 210 -9.08 -19.57 16.33
C HIS A 210 -9.86 -20.72 15.69
N LYS A 211 -11.12 -20.90 16.11
CA LYS A 211 -12.08 -21.87 15.57
C LYS A 211 -13.42 -21.18 15.32
N CYS A 212 -14.09 -21.52 14.22
CA CYS A 212 -15.36 -20.98 13.79
C CYS A 212 -16.30 -22.11 13.38
N THR A 213 -17.59 -21.96 13.68
CA THR A 213 -18.65 -22.92 13.34
C THR A 213 -19.09 -22.81 11.88
N TYR A 214 -18.77 -21.70 11.19
CA TYR A 214 -19.11 -21.52 9.79
C TYR A 214 -18.40 -22.55 8.90
N ASN A 215 -19.17 -23.46 8.32
CA ASN A 215 -18.66 -24.63 7.59
C ASN A 215 -19.01 -24.62 6.09
N LYS A 216 -19.81 -23.65 5.64
CA LYS A 216 -20.27 -23.53 4.25
C LYS A 216 -19.15 -23.08 3.31
N GLN A 217 -19.29 -23.48 2.05
CA GLN A 217 -18.39 -23.11 0.96
C GLN A 217 -19.20 -22.49 -0.16
N ILE A 218 -18.92 -21.23 -0.46
CA ILE A 218 -19.64 -20.44 -1.47
C ILE A 218 -18.88 -20.55 -2.79
N ARG A 219 -19.57 -20.87 -3.88
CA ARG A 219 -18.93 -20.97 -5.20
C ARG A 219 -18.38 -19.61 -5.60
N GLU A 220 -17.12 -19.58 -6.01
CA GLU A 220 -16.38 -18.36 -6.39
C GLU A 220 -17.10 -17.56 -7.46
N GLU A 221 -17.36 -18.18 -8.61
CA GLU A 221 -18.08 -17.61 -9.75
C GLU A 221 -19.38 -16.90 -9.33
N SER A 222 -20.18 -17.53 -8.46
CA SER A 222 -21.45 -16.98 -8.00
C SER A 222 -21.29 -15.70 -7.18
N LEU A 223 -20.20 -15.55 -6.42
CA LEU A 223 -19.98 -14.37 -5.58
C LEU A 223 -19.23 -13.28 -6.35
N ASP A 224 -18.26 -13.68 -7.18
CA ASP A 224 -17.51 -12.78 -8.04
C ASP A 224 -18.45 -12.07 -9.03
N ASP A 225 -19.37 -12.80 -9.67
CA ASP A 225 -20.35 -12.22 -10.59
C ASP A 225 -21.32 -11.27 -9.89
N ALA A 226 -21.80 -11.64 -8.69
CA ALA A 226 -22.70 -10.78 -7.91
C ALA A 226 -22.03 -9.46 -7.51
N VAL A 227 -20.75 -9.50 -7.11
CA VAL A 227 -19.98 -8.30 -6.79
C VAL A 227 -19.77 -7.44 -8.03
N ALA A 228 -19.37 -8.04 -9.15
CA ALA A 228 -19.19 -7.32 -10.41
C ALA A 228 -20.49 -6.65 -10.88
N GLU A 229 -21.63 -7.34 -10.76
CA GLU A 229 -22.95 -6.80 -11.10
C GLU A 229 -23.31 -5.57 -10.25
N VAL A 230 -23.05 -5.60 -8.94
CA VAL A 230 -23.28 -4.46 -8.06
C VAL A 230 -22.42 -3.27 -8.45
N ILE A 231 -21.13 -3.49 -8.77
CA ILE A 231 -20.24 -2.41 -9.23
C ILE A 231 -20.75 -1.82 -10.56
N ILE A 232 -21.16 -2.66 -11.51
CA ILE A 232 -21.74 -2.21 -12.78
C ILE A 232 -22.98 -1.35 -12.55
N LYS A 233 -23.89 -1.76 -11.68
CA LYS A 233 -25.11 -0.99 -11.34
C LYS A 233 -24.77 0.33 -10.65
N LEU A 234 -23.79 0.33 -9.75
CA LEU A 234 -23.32 1.53 -9.06
C LEU A 234 -22.78 2.57 -10.04
N VAL A 235 -21.89 2.14 -10.96
CA VAL A 235 -21.30 3.00 -11.99
C VAL A 235 -22.34 3.48 -13.00
N SER A 236 -23.30 2.62 -13.35
CA SER A 236 -24.34 2.95 -14.32
C SER A 236 -25.33 4.00 -13.80
N ASN A 237 -25.31 4.31 -12.50
CA ASN A 237 -26.14 5.37 -11.92
C ASN A 237 -25.64 6.75 -12.40
N PRO A 238 -26.44 7.53 -13.14
CA PRO A 238 -26.00 8.82 -13.69
C PRO A 238 -25.55 9.82 -12.63
N LYS A 239 -26.17 9.81 -11.44
CA LYS A 239 -25.77 10.69 -10.32
C LYS A 239 -24.40 10.32 -9.78
N PHE A 240 -24.10 9.03 -9.72
CA PHE A 240 -22.80 8.54 -9.30
C PHE A 240 -21.75 8.89 -10.36
N ALA A 241 -22.02 8.61 -11.63
CA ALA A 241 -21.13 8.96 -12.74
C ALA A 241 -20.79 10.47 -12.79
N SER A 242 -21.78 11.35 -12.61
CA SER A 242 -21.55 12.80 -12.56
C SER A 242 -20.70 13.22 -11.35
N MET A 243 -20.95 12.61 -10.18
CA MET A 243 -20.14 12.84 -8.97
C MET A 243 -18.68 12.42 -9.20
N MET A 244 -18.44 11.27 -9.85
CA MET A 244 -17.08 10.81 -10.16
C MET A 244 -16.37 11.76 -11.14
N GLN A 245 -17.08 12.25 -12.16
CA GLN A 245 -16.52 13.21 -13.13
C GLN A 245 -16.16 14.55 -12.48
N GLU A 246 -16.98 15.04 -11.55
CA GLU A 246 -16.68 16.24 -10.77
C GLU A 246 -15.40 16.04 -9.94
N LYS A 247 -15.28 14.90 -9.25
CA LYS A 247 -14.11 14.55 -8.43
C LYS A 247 -12.81 14.42 -9.25
N ILE A 248 -12.86 13.83 -10.45
CA ILE A 248 -11.70 13.78 -11.37
C ILE A 248 -11.22 15.20 -11.75
N ASN A 249 -12.17 16.11 -11.99
CA ASN A 249 -11.86 17.46 -12.44
C ASN A 249 -11.46 18.42 -11.30
N MET A 250 -11.64 18.04 -10.03
CA MET A 250 -11.21 18.83 -8.89
C MET A 250 -9.68 18.88 -8.83
N LYS A 251 -9.08 20.08 -8.96
CA LYS A 251 -7.65 20.27 -8.70
C LYS A 251 -7.37 20.08 -7.21
N VAL A 252 -6.30 19.36 -6.89
CA VAL A 252 -5.82 19.32 -5.50
C VAL A 252 -5.10 20.62 -5.23
N ASP A 253 -5.55 21.31 -4.20
CA ASP A 253 -4.94 22.55 -3.76
C ASP A 253 -3.63 22.26 -3.01
N THR A 254 -2.51 22.35 -3.74
CA THR A 254 -1.16 22.23 -3.17
C THR A 254 -0.57 23.57 -2.73
N SER A 255 -1.32 24.67 -2.83
CA SER A 255 -0.78 26.03 -2.67
C SER A 255 -0.14 26.26 -1.30
N ALA A 256 -0.73 25.72 -0.23
CA ALA A 256 -0.19 25.86 1.12
C ALA A 256 1.20 25.18 1.26
N ILE A 257 1.36 23.97 0.75
CA ILE A 257 2.62 23.22 0.81
C ILE A 257 3.66 23.82 -0.15
N GLU A 258 3.23 24.33 -1.30
CA GLU A 258 4.11 25.04 -2.23
C GLU A 258 4.68 26.32 -1.61
N ASN A 259 3.85 27.07 -0.86
CA ASN A 259 4.31 28.23 -0.10
C ASN A 259 5.30 27.84 1.02
N GLU A 260 5.10 26.70 1.69
CA GLU A 260 6.06 26.18 2.68
C GLU A 260 7.40 25.81 2.03
N ILE A 261 7.37 25.09 0.90
CA ILE A 261 8.55 24.72 0.13
C ILE A 261 9.34 25.97 -0.30
N ASP A 262 8.66 26.99 -0.84
CA ASP A 262 9.29 28.24 -1.25
C ASP A 262 9.91 28.99 -0.05
N ASN A 263 9.23 29.00 1.10
CA ASN A 263 9.76 29.58 2.33
C ASN A 263 11.03 28.86 2.82
N TYR A 264 11.04 27.52 2.81
CA TYR A 264 12.24 26.76 3.17
C TYR A 264 13.39 27.01 2.20
N GLN A 265 13.13 27.06 0.89
CA GLN A 265 14.14 27.39 -0.11
C GLN A 265 14.73 28.79 0.10
N LYS A 266 13.90 29.80 0.38
CA LYS A 266 14.37 31.17 0.69
C LYS A 266 15.24 31.21 1.93
N LYS A 267 14.83 30.52 3.01
CA LYS A 267 15.62 30.41 4.25
C LYS A 267 16.95 29.71 4.00
N LEU A 268 16.96 28.64 3.19
CA LEU A 268 18.15 27.89 2.82
C LEU A 268 19.15 28.78 2.07
N ARG A 269 18.69 29.50 1.03
CA ARG A 269 19.53 30.44 0.25
C ARG A 269 20.17 31.49 1.16
N LYS A 270 19.38 32.06 2.09
CA LYS A 270 19.89 33.04 3.06
C LYS A 270 20.95 32.43 3.98
N SER A 271 20.72 31.23 4.49
CA SER A 271 21.67 30.50 5.35
C SER A 271 22.97 30.18 4.62
N HIS A 272 22.92 29.74 3.36
CA HIS A 272 24.12 29.53 2.54
C HIS A 272 24.89 30.83 2.31
N SER A 273 24.20 31.93 2.00
CA SER A 273 24.86 33.24 1.84
C SER A 273 25.59 33.67 3.11
N THR A 274 24.97 33.52 4.29
CA THR A 274 25.63 33.79 5.57
C THR A 274 26.83 32.87 5.81
N LYS A 275 26.72 31.58 5.44
CA LYS A 275 27.83 30.62 5.53
C LYS A 275 29.03 31.09 4.70
N PHE A 276 28.80 31.49 3.45
CA PHE A 276 29.85 31.97 2.57
C PHE A 276 30.54 33.23 3.11
N LYS A 277 29.76 34.19 3.64
CA LYS A 277 30.34 35.39 4.29
C LYS A 277 31.20 35.05 5.50
N LEU A 278 30.78 34.10 6.33
CA LEU A 278 31.57 33.66 7.48
C LEU A 278 32.88 33.00 7.05
N ILE A 279 32.88 32.20 5.99
CA ILE A 279 34.10 31.61 5.43
C ILE A 279 35.02 32.71 4.90
N GLU A 280 34.49 33.69 4.16
CA GLU A 280 35.25 34.82 3.67
C GLU A 280 35.83 35.67 4.82
N GLU A 281 35.09 35.89 5.90
CA GLU A 281 35.59 36.54 7.12
C GLU A 281 36.72 35.73 7.79
N ILE A 282 36.65 34.40 7.75
CA ILE A 282 37.70 33.51 8.28
C ILE A 282 38.96 33.55 7.41
N ASP A 283 38.81 33.54 6.09
CA ASP A 283 39.93 33.56 5.14
C ASP A 283 40.72 34.88 5.19
N ASN A 284 40.04 35.99 5.51
CA ASN A 284 40.63 37.33 5.60
C ASN A 284 41.11 37.72 7.00
N LEU A 285 41.14 36.80 7.97
CA LEU A 285 41.60 37.08 9.33
C LEU A 285 43.12 37.33 9.37
N ASP A 286 43.52 38.47 9.93
CA ASP A 286 44.93 38.81 10.15
C ASP A 286 45.57 37.91 11.21
N VAL A 287 46.56 37.12 10.80
CA VAL A 287 47.25 36.13 11.64
C VAL A 287 48.11 36.79 12.71
N GLU A 288 48.52 38.04 12.52
CA GLU A 288 49.34 38.81 13.46
C GLU A 288 48.50 39.52 14.56
N ASP A 289 47.16 39.44 14.50
CA ASP A 289 46.26 40.02 15.52
C ASP A 289 46.44 39.30 16.88
N LYS A 290 46.68 40.08 17.94
CA LYS A 290 46.82 39.60 19.33
C LYS A 290 45.64 38.72 19.81
N HIS A 291 44.46 38.92 19.23
CA HIS A 291 43.22 38.19 19.52
C HIS A 291 42.81 37.21 18.43
N TYR A 292 43.67 36.92 17.43
CA TYR A 292 43.40 36.02 16.31
C TYR A 292 42.70 34.72 16.72
N LYS A 293 43.27 33.98 17.68
CA LYS A 293 42.72 32.70 18.15
C LYS A 293 41.29 32.81 18.67
N ARG A 294 40.98 33.90 19.39
CA ARG A 294 39.64 34.11 19.96
C ARG A 294 38.63 34.47 18.88
N ARG A 295 39.01 35.34 17.92
CA ARG A 295 38.15 35.75 16.80
C ARG A 295 37.89 34.59 15.85
N LYS A 296 38.92 33.80 15.53
CA LYS A 296 38.79 32.60 14.70
C LYS A 296 37.82 31.59 15.32
N ASN A 297 37.97 31.28 16.62
CA ASN A 297 37.07 30.35 17.30
C ASN A 297 35.60 30.83 17.31
N ASP A 298 35.35 32.14 17.49
CA ASP A 298 33.98 32.69 17.41
C ASP A 298 33.36 32.52 16.02
N LEU A 299 34.14 32.79 14.98
CA LEU A 299 33.70 32.64 13.59
C LEU A 299 33.50 31.18 13.22
N ASP A 300 34.39 30.28 13.64
CA ASP A 300 34.24 28.83 13.48
C ASP A 300 32.96 28.33 14.17
N ASP A 301 32.69 28.74 15.42
CA ASP A 301 31.46 28.38 16.14
C ASP A 301 30.20 28.87 15.41
N ARG A 302 30.22 30.10 14.89
CA ARG A 302 29.12 30.65 14.09
C ARG A 302 28.95 29.89 12.78
N LEU A 303 30.04 29.48 12.14
CA LEU A 303 30.05 28.67 10.92
C LEU A 303 29.47 27.28 11.18
N TYR A 304 29.87 26.61 12.27
CA TYR A 304 29.30 25.31 12.68
C TYR A 304 27.79 25.41 12.93
N ARG A 305 27.32 26.44 13.64
CA ARG A 305 25.88 26.69 13.83
C ARG A 305 25.16 26.88 12.50
N MET A 306 25.80 27.52 11.53
CA MET A 306 25.22 27.66 10.20
C MET A 306 25.14 26.33 9.44
N TYR A 307 26.12 25.44 9.56
CA TYR A 307 26.05 24.09 9.00
C TYR A 307 24.86 23.31 9.56
N TYR A 308 24.70 23.27 10.89
CA TYR A 308 23.54 22.62 11.53
C TYR A 308 22.20 23.18 11.05
N LYS A 309 22.11 24.51 10.91
CA LYS A 309 20.88 25.17 10.45
C LYS A 309 20.56 24.86 8.98
N ILE A 310 21.57 24.71 8.14
CA ILE A 310 21.38 24.30 6.74
C ILE A 310 20.85 22.88 6.69
N GLU A 311 21.48 21.94 7.40
CA GLU A 311 21.05 20.53 7.46
C GLU A 311 19.60 20.40 7.95
N GLU A 312 19.21 21.14 9.00
CA GLU A 312 17.83 21.17 9.49
C GLU A 312 16.84 21.66 8.41
N LEU A 313 17.16 22.75 7.72
CA LEU A 313 16.33 23.32 6.66
C LEU A 313 16.25 22.41 5.42
N GLU A 314 17.32 21.70 5.08
CA GLU A 314 17.32 20.69 4.02
C GLU A 314 16.39 19.52 4.37
N GLY A 315 16.45 19.03 5.61
CA GLY A 315 15.55 17.99 6.11
C GLY A 315 14.07 18.42 6.03
N GLN A 316 13.76 19.64 6.47
CA GLN A 316 12.39 20.20 6.39
C GLN A 316 11.91 20.35 4.94
N LEU A 317 12.79 20.78 4.03
CA LEU A 317 12.48 20.92 2.61
C LEU A 317 12.20 19.56 1.95
N ILE A 318 12.99 18.53 2.27
CA ILE A 318 12.77 17.16 1.78
C ILE A 318 11.43 16.63 2.29
N GLU A 319 11.11 16.81 3.57
CA GLU A 319 9.83 16.35 4.13
C GLU A 319 8.64 17.05 3.47
N ALA A 320 8.72 18.37 3.24
CA ALA A 320 7.67 19.13 2.57
C ALA A 320 7.47 18.71 1.09
N LYS A 321 8.56 18.45 0.36
CA LYS A 321 8.50 17.95 -1.03
C LYS A 321 7.88 16.55 -1.10
N ALA A 322 8.30 15.64 -0.22
CA ALA A 322 7.75 14.29 -0.19
C ALA A 322 6.24 14.29 0.12
N LYS A 323 5.79 15.16 1.05
CA LYS A 323 4.35 15.37 1.31
C LYS A 323 3.61 15.81 0.05
N LYS A 324 4.14 16.78 -0.70
CA LYS A 324 3.54 17.22 -1.98
C LYS A 324 3.42 16.05 -2.96
N GLU A 325 4.49 15.29 -3.18
CA GLU A 325 4.48 14.14 -4.10
C GLU A 325 3.47 13.08 -3.68
N THR A 326 3.32 12.81 -2.38
CA THR A 326 2.30 11.85 -1.91
C THR A 326 0.88 12.30 -2.18
N ILE A 327 0.58 13.59 -1.97
CA ILE A 327 -0.74 14.16 -2.22
C ILE A 327 -1.07 14.09 -3.72
N GLU A 328 -0.10 14.41 -4.58
CA GLU A 328 -0.24 14.32 -6.03
C GLU A 328 -0.43 12.88 -6.51
N ALA A 329 0.34 11.93 -5.95
CA ALA A 329 0.22 10.50 -6.28
C ALA A 329 -1.12 9.91 -5.80
N GLU A 330 -1.60 10.27 -4.60
CA GLU A 330 -2.92 9.85 -4.10
C GLU A 330 -4.03 10.33 -5.03
N LYS A 331 -3.93 11.58 -5.51
CA LYS A 331 -4.89 12.12 -6.47
C LYS A 331 -4.86 11.35 -7.79
N LEU A 332 -3.68 11.17 -8.38
CA LEU A 332 -3.53 10.45 -9.65
C LEU A 332 -4.10 9.03 -9.55
N THR A 333 -3.87 8.37 -8.42
CA THR A 333 -4.42 7.04 -8.14
C THR A 333 -5.95 7.09 -8.05
N GLY A 334 -6.52 8.09 -7.36
CA GLY A 334 -7.95 8.32 -7.31
C GLY A 334 -8.58 8.58 -8.69
N ASP A 335 -7.99 9.47 -9.48
CA ASP A 335 -8.43 9.80 -10.84
C ASP A 335 -8.41 8.56 -11.75
N ASN A 336 -7.34 7.76 -11.65
CA ASN A 336 -7.24 6.49 -12.39
C ASN A 336 -8.31 5.49 -11.96
N ILE A 337 -8.57 5.36 -10.66
CA ILE A 337 -9.67 4.53 -10.14
C ILE A 337 -11.01 4.99 -10.71
N TYR A 338 -11.29 6.29 -10.72
CA TYR A 338 -12.55 6.81 -11.27
C TYR A 338 -12.67 6.62 -12.78
N LYS A 339 -11.59 6.79 -13.55
CA LYS A 339 -11.56 6.46 -14.98
C LYS A 339 -11.86 4.98 -15.20
N VAL A 340 -11.23 4.09 -14.44
CA VAL A 340 -11.50 2.65 -14.53
C VAL A 340 -12.93 2.33 -14.15
N LEU A 341 -13.49 3.00 -13.13
CA LEU A 341 -14.90 2.83 -12.75
C LEU A 341 -15.83 3.24 -13.88
N ILE A 342 -15.64 4.40 -14.50
CA ILE A 342 -16.48 4.87 -15.63
C ILE A 342 -16.51 3.84 -16.76
N TYR A 343 -15.38 3.20 -17.04
CA TYR A 343 -15.27 2.16 -18.08
C TYR A 343 -15.30 0.73 -17.52
N PHE A 344 -15.75 0.52 -16.28
CA PHE A 344 -15.63 -0.75 -15.57
C PHE A 344 -16.22 -1.91 -16.37
N TYR A 345 -17.42 -1.72 -16.93
CA TYR A 345 -18.09 -2.75 -17.73
C TYR A 345 -17.25 -3.22 -18.92
N LYS A 346 -16.57 -2.30 -19.61
CA LYS A 346 -15.72 -2.61 -20.77
C LYS A 346 -14.40 -3.24 -20.32
N LEU A 347 -13.74 -2.63 -19.34
CA LEU A 347 -12.42 -3.06 -18.86
C LEU A 347 -12.47 -4.41 -18.14
N TYR A 348 -13.48 -4.64 -17.31
CA TYR A 348 -13.60 -5.86 -16.51
C TYR A 348 -13.64 -7.13 -17.38
N LYS A 349 -14.18 -7.06 -18.60
CA LYS A 349 -14.23 -8.20 -19.54
C LYS A 349 -12.88 -8.56 -20.13
N VAL A 350 -12.02 -7.58 -20.37
CA VAL A 350 -10.71 -7.75 -21.02
C VAL A 350 -9.60 -8.04 -19.99
N MET A 351 -9.77 -7.55 -18.75
CA MET A 351 -8.81 -7.77 -17.67
C MET A 351 -8.62 -9.25 -17.33
N ASN A 352 -7.37 -9.63 -17.04
CA ASN A 352 -7.06 -10.94 -16.46
C ASN A 352 -7.37 -10.98 -14.95
N ASP A 353 -7.34 -12.17 -14.35
CA ASP A 353 -7.71 -12.35 -12.93
C ASP A 353 -6.77 -11.62 -11.95
N VAL A 354 -5.52 -11.32 -12.35
CA VAL A 354 -4.58 -10.55 -11.51
C VAL A 354 -4.95 -9.07 -11.51
N GLU A 355 -5.23 -8.50 -12.69
CA GLU A 355 -5.68 -7.11 -12.84
C GLU A 355 -7.04 -6.89 -12.16
N ARG A 356 -7.99 -7.81 -12.37
CA ARG A 356 -9.29 -7.78 -11.67
C ARG A 356 -9.11 -7.79 -10.16
N ARG A 357 -8.20 -8.63 -9.66
CA ARG A 357 -7.90 -8.71 -8.22
C ARG A 357 -7.34 -7.40 -7.71
N GLN A 358 -6.38 -6.78 -8.41
CA GLN A 358 -5.81 -5.49 -8.02
C GLN A 358 -6.86 -4.39 -8.02
N LEU A 359 -7.73 -4.36 -9.03
CA LEU A 359 -8.84 -3.40 -9.11
C LEU A 359 -9.82 -3.58 -7.94
N ILE A 360 -10.26 -4.80 -7.67
CA ILE A 360 -11.14 -5.10 -6.53
C ILE A 360 -10.46 -4.74 -5.21
N GLU A 361 -9.18 -5.11 -5.05
CA GLU A 361 -8.37 -4.73 -3.90
C GLU A 361 -8.20 -3.22 -3.77
N ALA A 362 -8.34 -2.42 -4.82
CA ALA A 362 -8.27 -0.95 -4.77
C ALA A 362 -9.64 -0.31 -4.53
N LEU A 363 -10.74 -0.97 -4.94
CA LEU A 363 -12.10 -0.45 -4.84
C LEU A 363 -12.84 -0.84 -3.56
N ILE A 364 -12.59 -2.04 -3.05
CA ILE A 364 -13.40 -2.65 -1.99
C ILE A 364 -12.58 -2.85 -0.73
N SER A 365 -13.13 -2.39 0.40
CA SER A 365 -12.56 -2.60 1.73
C SER A 365 -12.94 -3.98 2.26
N GLU A 366 -14.25 -4.28 2.23
CA GLU A 366 -14.77 -5.57 2.65
C GLU A 366 -16.11 -5.91 2.01
N ILE A 367 -16.41 -7.21 1.99
CA ILE A 367 -17.69 -7.75 1.50
C ILE A 367 -18.31 -8.58 2.62
N GLN A 368 -19.52 -8.25 3.01
CA GLN A 368 -20.31 -9.02 3.95
C GLN A 368 -21.26 -9.95 3.19
N ILE A 369 -21.45 -11.15 3.73
CA ILE A 369 -22.34 -12.17 3.18
C ILE A 369 -23.36 -12.58 4.23
N TYR A 370 -24.47 -13.16 3.80
CA TYR A 370 -25.42 -13.82 4.70
C TYR A 370 -24.84 -15.13 5.22
N GLU A 371 -25.31 -15.54 6.39
CA GLU A 371 -24.99 -16.86 6.93
C GLU A 371 -25.60 -17.98 6.08
N GLU A 372 -26.80 -17.78 5.55
CA GLU A 372 -27.53 -18.70 4.66
C GLU A 372 -27.78 -18.09 3.29
N LYS A 373 -27.95 -18.95 2.27
CA LYS A 373 -28.33 -18.51 0.92
C LYS A 373 -29.77 -18.00 0.97
N GLN A 374 -29.99 -16.76 0.51
CA GLN A 374 -31.32 -16.19 0.45
C GLN A 374 -32.21 -16.92 -0.58
N PRO A 375 -33.56 -16.86 -0.47
CA PRO A 375 -34.47 -17.54 -1.41
C PRO A 375 -34.29 -17.14 -2.88
N ASN A 376 -33.89 -15.89 -3.13
CA ASN A 376 -33.53 -15.38 -4.45
C ASN A 376 -32.17 -15.88 -4.97
N GLY A 377 -31.45 -16.65 -4.15
CA GLY A 377 -30.17 -17.25 -4.43
C GLY A 377 -28.95 -16.41 -4.06
N GLN A 378 -29.15 -15.25 -3.42
CA GLN A 378 -28.10 -14.29 -3.09
C GLN A 378 -27.33 -14.69 -1.82
N TRP A 379 -26.01 -14.53 -1.87
CA TRP A 379 -25.12 -14.62 -0.71
C TRP A 379 -24.62 -13.25 -0.24
N LEU A 380 -24.47 -12.32 -1.18
CA LEU A 380 -23.93 -10.99 -0.95
C LEU A 380 -24.91 -10.17 -0.10
N LYS A 381 -24.45 -9.68 1.06
CA LYS A 381 -25.25 -8.85 1.97
C LYS A 381 -24.95 -7.36 1.79
N SER A 382 -23.68 -6.99 1.84
CA SER A 382 -23.24 -5.62 1.61
C SER A 382 -21.80 -5.55 1.08
N ILE A 383 -21.49 -4.43 0.44
CA ILE A 383 -20.14 -4.09 -0.01
C ILE A 383 -19.77 -2.74 0.61
N THR A 384 -18.58 -2.69 1.22
CA THR A 384 -17.98 -1.46 1.73
C THR A 384 -16.89 -1.01 0.75
N PHE A 385 -17.12 0.10 0.06
CA PHE A 385 -16.16 0.66 -0.90
C PHE A 385 -15.13 1.56 -0.21
N LYS A 386 -13.91 1.58 -0.74
CA LYS A 386 -12.82 2.46 -0.29
C LYS A 386 -12.44 3.46 -1.37
N LEU A 387 -13.38 4.31 -1.73
CA LEU A 387 -13.17 5.34 -2.74
C LEU A 387 -12.36 6.49 -2.11
N PRO A 388 -11.15 6.80 -2.62
CA PRO A 388 -10.18 7.66 -1.93
C PRO A 388 -10.61 9.13 -1.70
N ILE A 389 -11.78 9.57 -2.19
CA ILE A 389 -12.26 10.97 -2.13
C ILE A 389 -13.74 11.09 -1.68
N ILE A 390 -14.30 10.03 -1.09
CA ILE A 390 -15.58 10.10 -0.37
C ILE A 390 -15.24 10.04 1.13
N ASP A 391 -15.56 11.10 1.87
CA ASP A 391 -15.25 11.24 3.30
C ASP A 391 -16.03 10.25 4.19
N GLU A 392 -17.05 9.59 3.63
CA GLU A 392 -17.84 8.53 4.27
C GLU A 392 -17.70 7.22 3.50
N ASP A 393 -17.48 6.11 4.22
CA ASP A 393 -17.50 4.77 3.64
C ASP A 393 -18.85 4.54 2.94
N LEU A 394 -18.83 4.37 1.61
CA LEU A 394 -20.04 4.04 0.88
C LEU A 394 -20.38 2.57 1.17
N ASN A 395 -21.39 2.36 2.02
CA ASN A 395 -21.94 1.05 2.31
C ASN A 395 -23.20 0.83 1.47
N THR A 396 -23.10 -0.05 0.47
CA THR A 396 -24.29 -0.52 -0.24
C THR A 396 -24.81 -1.77 0.45
N SER A 397 -25.84 -1.60 1.29
CA SER A 397 -26.63 -2.70 1.81
C SER A 397 -27.64 -3.19 0.77
N LEU A 398 -27.78 -4.50 0.65
CA LEU A 398 -28.77 -5.14 -0.22
C LEU A 398 -29.96 -5.72 0.56
N ASP A 399 -30.03 -5.44 1.87
CA ASP A 399 -31.15 -5.78 2.74
C ASP A 399 -32.32 -4.79 2.56
N ASN A 400 -33.56 -5.31 2.52
CA ASN A 400 -34.80 -4.53 2.43
C ASN A 400 -35.37 -4.09 3.80
N ASP A 401 -34.67 -4.36 4.90
CA ASP A 401 -35.18 -4.02 6.23
C ASP A 401 -35.07 -2.50 6.50
N GLU A 402 -36.17 -1.91 6.97
CA GLU A 402 -36.43 -0.48 7.15
C GLU A 402 -35.23 0.29 7.74
N GLN A 403 -34.76 1.31 7.03
CA GLN A 403 -33.70 2.18 7.51
C GLN A 403 -34.20 3.04 8.68
N VAL A 404 -33.59 2.90 9.86
CA VAL A 404 -33.68 3.92 10.90
C VAL A 404 -32.67 5.00 10.59
N GLU A 405 -33.12 6.10 9.98
CA GLU A 405 -32.33 7.32 9.85
C GLU A 405 -31.95 7.81 11.26
N THR A 406 -30.67 7.71 11.60
CA THR A 406 -30.13 8.36 12.80
C THR A 406 -29.38 9.61 12.35
N VAL A 407 -29.95 10.78 12.63
CA VAL A 407 -29.24 12.06 12.51
C VAL A 407 -28.28 12.16 13.69
N ALA A 408 -27.02 11.81 13.48
CA ALA A 408 -25.95 12.05 14.45
C ALA A 408 -25.34 13.44 14.20
N LEU A 409 -25.30 14.26 15.24
CA LEU A 409 -24.64 15.57 15.25
C LEU A 409 -23.14 15.39 14.97
N LEU A 410 -22.66 15.89 13.83
CA LEU A 410 -21.24 15.79 13.45
C LEU A 410 -20.39 16.70 14.34
N SER A 411 -19.33 16.12 14.93
CA SER A 411 -18.19 16.88 15.47
C SER A 411 -16.93 16.53 14.68
N LYS A 412 -16.08 17.52 14.47
CA LYS A 412 -14.89 17.40 13.61
C LYS A 412 -13.82 16.57 14.31
N GLY A 413 -13.69 15.30 13.92
CA GLY A 413 -12.59 14.40 14.31
C GLY A 413 -11.56 14.29 13.18
N GLU A 414 -10.28 14.42 13.51
CA GLU A 414 -9.18 14.09 12.60
C GLU A 414 -9.15 12.57 12.38
N VAL A 415 -9.27 12.12 11.12
CA VAL A 415 -9.24 10.71 10.73
C VAL A 415 -7.81 10.31 10.36
N ASP A 416 -7.21 9.43 11.15
CA ASP A 416 -5.94 8.75 10.81
C ASP A 416 -6.25 7.60 9.83
N SER A 417 -6.28 7.92 8.53
CA SER A 417 -6.60 6.93 7.50
C SER A 417 -5.39 6.02 7.21
N LYS A 418 -5.47 4.75 7.61
CA LYS A 418 -4.54 3.69 7.17
C LYS A 418 -4.79 3.37 5.69
N LYS A 419 -4.24 4.18 4.78
CA LYS A 419 -4.27 3.93 3.34
C LYS A 419 -3.11 3.02 2.93
N ILE A 420 -3.41 1.93 2.22
CA ILE A 420 -2.42 1.12 1.52
C ILE A 420 -2.26 1.74 0.12
N ARG A 421 -1.07 2.23 -0.20
CA ARG A 421 -0.72 2.68 -1.55
C ARG A 421 -0.66 1.47 -2.47
N VAL A 422 -1.63 1.36 -3.38
CA VAL A 422 -1.64 0.39 -4.48
C VAL A 422 -1.37 1.20 -5.75
N GLU A 423 -0.20 1.01 -6.35
CA GLU A 423 0.12 1.64 -7.63
C GLU A 423 -0.64 0.90 -8.73
N PHE A 424 -1.60 1.60 -9.35
CA PHE A 424 -2.35 1.10 -10.49
C PHE A 424 -1.92 1.90 -11.72
N SER A 425 -1.01 1.33 -12.51
CA SER A 425 -0.57 1.91 -13.78
C SER A 425 -1.52 1.51 -14.90
N LEU A 426 -1.90 2.47 -15.73
CA LEU A 426 -2.65 2.27 -16.97
C LEU A 426 -1.72 2.07 -18.18
N GLU A 427 -0.40 2.18 -18.00
CA GLU A 427 0.60 2.24 -19.08
C GLU A 427 0.71 0.94 -19.88
N ASP A 428 0.40 -0.21 -19.27
CA ASP A 428 0.45 -1.53 -19.90
C ASP A 428 -0.92 -2.05 -20.37
N MET A 429 -1.99 -1.26 -20.22
CA MET A 429 -3.32 -1.62 -20.73
C MET A 429 -3.48 -1.18 -22.19
N ASP A 430 -3.93 -2.09 -23.05
CA ASP A 430 -4.22 -1.80 -24.46
C ASP A 430 -5.45 -0.87 -24.56
N MET A 431 -5.17 0.43 -24.63
CA MET A 431 -6.16 1.50 -24.72
C MET A 431 -6.51 1.88 -26.18
N SER A 432 -6.04 1.11 -27.17
CA SER A 432 -6.20 1.43 -28.59
C SER A 432 -7.67 1.49 -29.05
N GLU A 433 -8.56 0.74 -28.40
CA GLU A 433 -10.02 0.76 -28.65
C GLU A 433 -10.79 1.86 -27.87
N PHE A 434 -10.10 2.66 -27.04
CA PHE A 434 -10.71 3.61 -26.10
C PHE A 434 -10.39 5.09 -26.39
N GLN A 435 -9.79 5.40 -27.54
CA GLN A 435 -9.68 6.78 -27.99
C GLN A 435 -11.05 7.29 -28.47
N ASP A 436 -11.77 8.01 -27.61
CA ASP A 436 -12.78 8.95 -28.08
C ASP A 436 -12.04 9.93 -29.01
N GLY A 437 -12.38 9.90 -30.31
CA GLY A 437 -11.59 10.52 -31.38
C GLY A 437 -11.21 11.98 -31.14
N ALA A 438 -10.27 12.50 -31.96
CA ALA A 438 -9.60 13.77 -31.72
C ALA A 438 -10.51 14.96 -31.32
N THR A 439 -10.01 15.71 -30.33
CA THR A 439 -10.64 16.93 -29.83
C THR A 439 -10.60 18.04 -30.87
N TYR A 440 -11.50 19.03 -30.75
CA TYR A 440 -11.56 20.17 -31.67
C TYR A 440 -10.23 20.94 -31.81
N PRO A 441 -9.45 21.17 -30.74
CA PRO A 441 -8.11 21.75 -30.85
C PRO A 441 -7.14 20.90 -31.67
N GLN A 442 -7.10 19.59 -31.44
CA GLN A 442 -6.21 18.67 -32.16
C GLN A 442 -6.52 18.61 -33.67
N ILE A 443 -7.80 18.61 -34.03
CA ILE A 443 -8.22 18.67 -35.45
C ILE A 443 -7.78 20.00 -36.10
N LYS A 444 -7.86 21.12 -35.38
CA LYS A 444 -7.43 22.43 -35.90
C LYS A 444 -5.94 22.50 -36.12
N GLU A 445 -5.17 21.99 -35.16
CA GLU A 445 -3.71 21.98 -35.20
C GLU A 445 -3.22 21.12 -36.37
N TYR A 446 -3.76 19.90 -36.52
CA TYR A 446 -3.45 19.03 -37.64
C TYR A 446 -3.74 19.69 -39.00
N VAL A 447 -4.92 20.28 -39.17
CA VAL A 447 -5.30 20.97 -40.42
C VAL A 447 -4.39 22.16 -40.70
N LEU A 448 -4.02 22.92 -39.66
CA LEU A 448 -3.13 24.07 -39.80
C LEU A 448 -1.71 23.64 -40.20
N GLU A 449 -1.17 22.59 -39.60
CA GLU A 449 0.18 22.10 -39.89
C GLU A 449 0.28 21.48 -41.29
N HIS A 450 -0.73 20.71 -41.71
CA HIS A 450 -0.65 19.93 -42.95
C HIS A 450 -1.15 20.67 -44.18
N THR A 451 -2.03 21.67 -44.02
CA THR A 451 -2.62 22.42 -45.14
C THR A 451 -2.41 23.93 -45.07
N GLY A 452 -1.92 24.46 -43.93
CA GLY A 452 -1.82 25.91 -43.70
C GLY A 452 -3.16 26.62 -43.49
N LEU A 453 -4.29 25.88 -43.52
CA LEU A 453 -5.63 26.46 -43.45
C LEU A 453 -6.13 26.59 -42.01
N LYS A 454 -6.66 27.76 -41.64
CA LYS A 454 -7.36 27.94 -40.36
C LYS A 454 -8.83 27.49 -40.47
N VAL A 455 -9.22 26.55 -39.61
CA VAL A 455 -10.60 26.02 -39.52
C VAL A 455 -11.28 26.38 -38.20
N PHE A 456 -12.57 26.72 -38.25
CA PHE A 456 -13.38 27.08 -37.10
C PHE A 456 -14.14 25.88 -36.53
N ASN A 457 -14.52 25.95 -35.25
CA ASN A 457 -15.31 24.88 -34.59
C ASN A 457 -16.62 24.58 -35.33
N LEU A 458 -17.24 25.62 -35.92
CA LEU A 458 -18.47 25.49 -36.69
C LEU A 458 -18.31 24.57 -37.92
N TYR A 459 -17.16 24.64 -38.60
CA TYR A 459 -16.91 23.80 -39.78
C TYR A 459 -16.63 22.36 -39.38
N ILE A 460 -15.86 22.14 -38.31
CA ILE A 460 -15.60 20.81 -37.77
C ILE A 460 -16.91 20.15 -37.34
N SER A 461 -17.82 20.88 -36.69
CA SER A 461 -19.11 20.33 -36.28
C SER A 461 -20.05 20.04 -37.45
N GLN A 462 -20.07 20.89 -38.49
CA GLN A 462 -20.80 20.63 -39.74
C GLN A 462 -20.31 19.34 -40.41
N ILE A 463 -19.00 19.11 -40.50
CA ILE A 463 -18.44 17.90 -41.13
C ILE A 463 -18.64 16.66 -40.25
N LYS A 464 -18.55 16.77 -38.91
CA LYS A 464 -18.92 15.67 -37.98
C LYS A 464 -20.35 15.18 -38.23
N ARG A 465 -21.31 16.10 -38.38
CA ARG A 465 -22.71 15.77 -38.73
C ARG A 465 -22.83 15.10 -40.11
N LYS A 466 -22.12 15.59 -41.12
CA LYS A 466 -22.09 14.97 -42.46
C LYS A 466 -21.51 13.56 -42.46
N CYS A 467 -20.65 13.23 -41.50
CA CYS A 467 -20.01 11.92 -41.37
C CYS A 467 -20.69 11.00 -40.33
N GLY A 468 -21.84 11.39 -39.77
CA GLY A 468 -22.57 10.58 -38.79
C GLY A 468 -21.96 10.54 -37.38
N ILE A 469 -21.04 11.45 -37.06
CA ILE A 469 -20.39 11.54 -35.74
C ILE A 469 -21.25 12.42 -34.82
N GLU A 470 -21.61 11.90 -33.63
CA GLU A 470 -22.37 12.66 -32.64
C GLU A 470 -21.62 13.94 -32.21
N VAL A 471 -22.39 15.02 -32.07
CA VAL A 471 -21.88 16.32 -31.61
C VAL A 471 -22.73 16.83 -30.46
N GLY A 472 -22.08 17.28 -29.39
CA GLY A 472 -22.75 17.84 -28.21
C GLY A 472 -23.71 19.00 -28.54
N LYS A 473 -24.69 19.24 -27.66
CA LYS A 473 -25.72 20.29 -27.82
C LYS A 473 -25.06 21.66 -28.03
N ASN A 474 -25.43 22.34 -29.12
CA ASN A 474 -24.99 23.71 -29.38
C ASN A 474 -25.88 24.70 -28.60
N TYR A 475 -25.31 25.37 -27.60
CA TYR A 475 -26.02 26.35 -26.77
C TYR A 475 -26.15 27.73 -27.41
N ASN A 476 -25.46 27.98 -28.53
CA ASN A 476 -25.60 29.20 -29.33
C ASN A 476 -26.57 28.93 -30.48
N LEU A 477 -27.86 29.03 -30.19
CA LEU A 477 -28.93 28.97 -31.20
C LEU A 477 -28.99 30.29 -32.00
N PRO A 478 -29.32 30.24 -33.29
CA PRO A 478 -29.52 31.44 -34.10
C PRO A 478 -30.66 32.31 -33.56
N LYS A 479 -30.52 33.64 -33.66
CA LYS A 479 -31.52 34.62 -33.18
C LYS A 479 -32.78 34.72 -34.07
N SER A 480 -32.80 34.10 -35.25
CA SER A 480 -33.95 33.97 -36.14
C SER A 480 -33.82 32.73 -37.06
N GLU A 481 -34.96 32.21 -37.54
CA GLU A 481 -35.00 31.05 -38.46
C GLU A 481 -34.30 31.32 -39.81
N ASP A 482 -34.22 32.60 -40.24
CA ASP A 482 -33.61 33.02 -41.51
C ASP A 482 -32.11 33.41 -41.41
N SER A 483 -31.44 33.12 -40.30
CA SER A 483 -30.01 33.43 -40.18
C SER A 483 -29.15 32.49 -41.05
N ARG A 484 -28.56 33.02 -42.12
CA ARG A 484 -27.63 32.27 -42.98
C ARG A 484 -26.35 31.93 -42.23
N GLN A 485 -26.21 30.68 -41.77
CA GLN A 485 -24.95 30.20 -41.22
C GLN A 485 -23.93 29.95 -42.34
N PRO A 486 -22.67 30.42 -42.20
CA PRO A 486 -21.64 30.16 -43.19
C PRO A 486 -21.38 28.66 -43.30
N GLN A 487 -21.48 28.14 -44.53
CA GLN A 487 -21.15 26.75 -44.86
C GLN A 487 -19.64 26.59 -45.01
N CYS A 488 -19.11 25.42 -44.61
CA CYS A 488 -17.70 25.09 -44.80
C CYS A 488 -17.33 25.09 -46.30
N PRO A 489 -16.32 25.87 -46.72
CA PRO A 489 -15.81 25.82 -48.10
C PRO A 489 -15.26 24.42 -48.46
N PRO A 490 -15.30 23.99 -49.74
CA PRO A 490 -14.91 22.64 -50.16
C PRO A 490 -13.49 22.25 -49.77
N GLU A 491 -12.55 23.19 -49.87
CA GLU A 491 -11.14 22.98 -49.52
C GLU A 491 -10.95 22.69 -48.03
N LYS A 492 -11.68 23.39 -47.16
CA LYS A 492 -11.65 23.16 -45.70
C LYS A 492 -12.39 21.89 -45.32
N GLU A 493 -13.45 21.52 -46.03
CA GLU A 493 -14.12 20.23 -45.83
C GLU A 493 -13.17 19.06 -46.12
N LYS A 494 -12.41 19.13 -47.22
CA LYS A 494 -11.43 18.09 -47.57
C LYS A 494 -10.35 17.94 -46.48
N ALA A 495 -9.77 19.05 -46.03
CA ALA A 495 -8.75 19.05 -44.99
C ALA A 495 -9.26 18.48 -43.64
N ILE A 496 -10.51 18.80 -43.25
CA ILE A 496 -11.13 18.26 -42.03
C ILE A 496 -11.39 16.76 -42.15
N ARG A 497 -11.81 16.27 -43.33
CA ARG A 497 -12.01 14.82 -43.56
C ARG A 497 -10.70 14.04 -43.55
N GLU A 498 -9.62 14.62 -44.06
CA GLU A 498 -8.28 14.01 -43.96
C GLU A 498 -7.81 13.92 -42.50
N ALA A 499 -8.06 14.97 -41.71
CA ALA A 499 -7.81 14.92 -40.26
C ALA A 499 -8.63 13.81 -39.57
N PHE A 500 -9.91 13.65 -39.93
CA PHE A 500 -10.74 12.59 -39.35
C PHE A 500 -10.23 11.18 -39.68
N LYS A 501 -9.75 10.95 -40.92
CA LYS A 501 -9.11 9.68 -41.29
C LYS A 501 -7.83 9.43 -40.51
N TYR A 502 -7.00 10.47 -40.36
CA TYR A 502 -5.76 10.39 -39.59
C TYR A 502 -6.01 10.01 -38.12
N PHE A 503 -7.05 10.58 -37.52
CA PHE A 503 -7.45 10.29 -36.14
C PHE A 503 -8.40 9.08 -36.00
N GLY A 504 -8.60 8.27 -37.04
CA GLY A 504 -9.45 7.08 -37.01
C GLY A 504 -10.93 7.36 -36.71
N MET A 505 -11.41 8.57 -36.99
CA MET A 505 -12.78 9.00 -36.71
C MET A 505 -13.79 8.63 -37.81
N ILE A 506 -13.32 8.40 -39.05
CA ILE A 506 -14.12 8.01 -40.23
C ILE A 506 -13.41 7.00 -41.11
#